data_AF-A0A9E3U2B5-F1
#
_entry.id   AF-A0A9E3U2B5-F1
#
_cell.length_a   1.000
_cell.length_b   1.000
_cell.length_c   1.000
_cell.angle_alpha   90.00
_cell.angle_beta   90.00
_cell.angle_gamma   90.00
#
_symmetry.space_group_name_H-M   'P 1'
#
loop_
_entity.id
_entity.type
_entity.pdbx_description
1 polymer ?
#
loop_
_entity_poly.entity_id
_entity_poly.type
_entity_poly.pdbx_seq_one_letter_code
_entity_poly.pdbx_strand_id
1 'polypeptide(L)'
;IMGQNDSEESLVDGSGVATDTGATPSLPRPTGVGSGRPAPPPRPRPRPAPVPEPDPETPPAIPTPTPEPPVAVPTPTPSPVPTPIPTPTPEPEPPVAVPAPTPTPIPQPAPPDPTTIPVPVPIPSPSPEPTPPAPTPPKPQDVAALKAAMEGVRTALGERDFDAALTQLKTAESLVRTDEQKQKLERLKQLDHYVNEFWRSVDQAYVFLRATQTLTTRSGEISVVDVGPEAIIVRSAGRNVTFPRDKIPSGLAMAIANGWFNDDPANDLVRGALQLVDPQGRPEEARRLWQQARGAGVAEAATLLPLIDEKYDF
;
A
#
# COMPACT_ATOMS: atom_id res chain seq x y z
N ILE A 1 6.43 68.85 -12.25
CA ILE A 1 5.92 69.45 -13.51
C ILE A 1 4.83 68.48 -13.98
N MET A 2 3.53 68.64 -13.68
CA MET A 2 2.63 69.80 -13.68
C MET A 2 2.19 70.22 -15.10
N GLY A 3 0.86 70.39 -15.30
CA GLY A 3 0.18 70.57 -16.60
C GLY A 3 -0.29 69.23 -17.17
N GLN A 4 -1.56 68.84 -17.26
CA GLN A 4 -2.86 69.55 -17.20
C GLN A 4 -3.26 70.34 -18.47
N ASN A 5 -4.58 70.29 -18.74
CA ASN A 5 -5.41 70.91 -19.79
C ASN A 5 -5.53 70.12 -21.11
N ASP A 6 -6.70 69.83 -21.69
CA ASP A 6 -8.07 70.44 -21.76
C ASP A 6 -8.35 71.15 -23.09
N SER A 7 -9.63 71.09 -23.52
CA SER A 7 -10.24 71.79 -24.67
C SER A 7 -9.79 71.29 -26.06
N GLU A 8 -10.60 71.23 -27.12
CA GLU A 8 -12.05 71.51 -27.38
C GLU A 8 -12.46 70.54 -28.55
N GLU A 9 -13.70 70.40 -29.06
CA GLU A 9 -14.65 71.41 -29.52
C GLU A 9 -16.01 70.76 -29.91
N SER A 10 -17.13 71.49 -29.75
CA SER A 10 -18.41 71.51 -30.51
C SER A 10 -19.17 70.18 -30.92
N LEU A 11 -20.48 70.11 -31.18
CA LEU A 11 -21.51 71.13 -31.48
C LEU A 11 -22.97 70.60 -31.21
N VAL A 12 -23.84 71.44 -30.61
CA VAL A 12 -25.31 71.70 -30.80
C VAL A 12 -26.13 70.73 -31.69
N ASP A 13 -27.39 70.30 -31.43
CA ASP A 13 -28.54 70.63 -30.52
C ASP A 13 -29.31 69.32 -30.18
N GLY A 14 -30.43 69.21 -29.42
CA GLY A 14 -31.23 70.11 -28.56
C GLY A 14 -32.72 69.72 -28.50
N SER A 15 -33.54 70.53 -27.79
CA SER A 15 -35.03 70.51 -27.63
C SER A 15 -35.79 69.15 -27.45
N GLY A 16 -36.61 68.93 -26.42
CA GLY A 16 -36.90 69.73 -25.21
C GLY A 16 -38.24 69.38 -24.53
N VAL A 17 -38.36 69.79 -23.26
CA VAL A 17 -39.60 70.24 -22.57
C VAL A 17 -40.71 69.21 -22.28
N ALA A 18 -41.33 69.14 -21.08
CA ALA A 18 -41.01 69.63 -19.73
C ALA A 18 -42.04 69.09 -18.70
N THR A 19 -41.66 69.05 -17.41
CA THR A 19 -42.52 69.24 -16.18
C THR A 19 -43.75 68.32 -15.97
N ASP A 20 -44.23 68.02 -14.76
CA ASP A 20 -44.27 68.84 -13.54
C ASP A 20 -44.37 68.02 -12.22
N THR A 21 -43.89 68.64 -11.14
CA THR A 21 -44.19 68.53 -9.69
C THR A 21 -44.90 67.29 -9.11
N GLY A 22 -44.32 66.75 -8.03
CA GLY A 22 -44.90 65.66 -7.23
C GLY A 22 -45.68 66.12 -5.98
N ALA A 23 -46.48 65.21 -5.41
CA ALA A 23 -47.08 65.34 -4.09
C ALA A 23 -47.30 63.94 -3.45
N THR A 24 -47.15 63.87 -2.12
CA THR A 24 -47.43 62.70 -1.27
C THR A 24 -48.23 63.16 -0.03
N PRO A 25 -48.64 62.27 0.89
CA PRO A 25 -49.54 61.12 0.73
C PRO A 25 -50.76 61.21 1.70
N SER A 26 -51.75 60.29 1.65
CA SER A 26 -52.52 59.77 2.83
C SER A 26 -53.65 58.78 2.49
N LEU A 27 -53.90 57.84 3.41
CA LEU A 27 -55.08 56.94 3.52
C LEU A 27 -56.14 57.59 4.49
N PRO A 28 -57.42 57.12 4.65
CA PRO A 28 -57.88 55.71 4.62
C PRO A 28 -59.32 55.38 4.09
N ARG A 29 -59.67 54.09 4.23
CA ARG A 29 -60.95 53.32 4.13
C ARG A 29 -62.11 53.86 5.04
N PRO A 30 -63.35 53.27 5.09
CA PRO A 30 -63.95 52.13 4.33
C PRO A 30 -65.47 52.26 3.94
N THR A 31 -66.05 51.14 3.46
CA THR A 31 -67.48 50.66 3.51
C THR A 31 -68.26 50.58 2.18
N GLY A 32 -69.12 49.54 2.07
CA GLY A 32 -69.97 49.25 0.90
C GLY A 32 -70.04 47.75 0.58
N VAL A 33 -71.19 47.11 0.83
CA VAL A 33 -71.41 45.65 0.67
C VAL A 33 -71.99 45.33 -0.72
N GLY A 34 -71.56 44.22 -1.33
CA GLY A 34 -72.15 43.72 -2.59
C GLY A 34 -71.76 42.26 -2.86
N SER A 35 -72.62 41.31 -2.47
CA SER A 35 -72.39 39.89 -2.69
C SER A 35 -72.53 39.50 -4.17
N GLY A 36 -71.43 39.07 -4.79
CA GLY A 36 -71.43 38.51 -6.13
C GLY A 36 -70.27 37.51 -6.29
N ARG A 37 -70.59 36.24 -6.56
CA ARG A 37 -69.60 35.16 -6.73
C ARG A 37 -68.78 35.42 -8.01
N PRO A 38 -67.46 35.64 -7.95
CA PRO A 38 -66.66 35.86 -9.15
C PRO A 38 -66.64 34.61 -10.04
N ALA A 39 -66.72 34.82 -11.36
CA ALA A 39 -66.46 33.76 -12.34
C ALA A 39 -64.99 33.29 -12.25
N PRO A 40 -64.68 32.02 -12.60
CA PRO A 40 -63.29 31.57 -12.67
C PRO A 40 -62.50 32.41 -13.68
N PRO A 41 -61.22 32.73 -13.39
CA PRO A 41 -60.43 33.59 -14.26
C PRO A 41 -60.21 32.94 -15.65
N PRO A 42 -60.17 33.73 -16.73
CA PRO A 42 -59.91 33.21 -18.07
C PRO A 42 -58.50 32.59 -18.14
N ARG A 43 -58.37 31.48 -18.89
CA ARG A 43 -57.04 30.88 -19.15
C ARG A 43 -56.12 31.92 -19.82
N PRO A 44 -54.84 32.00 -19.42
CA PRO A 44 -53.86 32.81 -20.14
C PRO A 44 -53.82 32.42 -21.62
N ARG A 45 -53.77 33.42 -22.52
CA ARG A 45 -53.50 33.16 -23.94
C ARG A 45 -52.08 32.58 -24.10
N PRO A 46 -51.84 31.69 -25.08
CA PRO A 46 -50.49 31.26 -25.41
C PRO A 46 -49.59 32.48 -25.68
N ARG A 47 -48.40 32.49 -25.09
CA ARG A 47 -47.38 33.50 -25.40
C ARG A 47 -46.98 33.35 -26.87
N PRO A 48 -46.88 34.44 -27.66
CA PRO A 48 -46.37 34.37 -29.03
C PRO A 48 -45.00 33.71 -29.09
N ALA A 49 -44.74 32.93 -30.14
CA ALA A 49 -43.41 32.38 -30.38
C ALA A 49 -42.38 33.52 -30.55
N PRO A 50 -41.13 33.34 -30.09
CA PRO A 50 -40.08 34.33 -30.32
C PRO A 50 -39.83 34.50 -31.82
N VAL A 51 -39.67 35.75 -32.25
CA VAL A 51 -39.19 36.09 -33.59
C VAL A 51 -37.72 35.66 -33.68
N PRO A 52 -37.24 35.08 -34.79
CA PRO A 52 -35.81 34.78 -34.96
C PRO A 52 -34.96 36.03 -34.82
N GLU A 53 -33.90 35.98 -34.01
CA GLU A 53 -32.84 36.98 -34.07
C GLU A 53 -32.12 36.91 -35.43
N PRO A 54 -31.66 38.05 -35.99
CA PRO A 54 -30.88 38.05 -37.22
C PRO A 54 -29.52 37.37 -36.98
N ASP A 55 -29.06 36.62 -37.98
CA ASP A 55 -27.70 36.06 -37.98
C ASP A 55 -26.64 37.17 -37.81
N PRO A 56 -25.62 36.99 -36.98
CA PRO A 56 -24.55 37.96 -36.81
C PRO A 56 -23.72 38.06 -38.09
N GLU A 57 -23.60 39.26 -38.66
CA GLU A 57 -22.73 39.49 -39.83
C GLU A 57 -21.27 39.17 -39.49
N THR A 58 -20.64 38.35 -40.33
CA THR A 58 -19.24 37.94 -40.17
C THR A 58 -18.33 39.17 -40.26
N PRO A 59 -17.52 39.49 -39.23
CA PRO A 59 -16.58 40.61 -39.30
C PRO A 59 -15.51 40.35 -40.38
N PRO A 60 -14.98 41.41 -41.03
CA PRO A 60 -13.97 41.27 -42.07
C PRO A 60 -12.71 40.59 -41.51
N ALA A 61 -12.16 39.65 -42.29
CA ALA A 61 -10.99 38.88 -41.89
C ALA A 61 -9.77 39.79 -41.69
N ILE A 62 -9.26 39.83 -40.45
CA ILE A 62 -7.97 40.45 -40.13
C ILE A 62 -6.87 39.61 -40.80
N PRO A 63 -5.93 40.20 -41.54
CA PRO A 63 -4.87 39.44 -42.20
C PRO A 63 -4.00 38.73 -41.16
N THR A 64 -3.92 37.41 -41.25
CA THR A 64 -3.04 36.58 -40.43
C THR A 64 -1.58 36.98 -40.67
N PRO A 65 -0.77 37.25 -39.64
CA PRO A 65 0.64 37.56 -39.83
C PRO A 65 1.36 36.37 -40.50
N THR A 66 2.11 36.65 -41.56
CA THR A 66 3.01 35.66 -42.16
C THR A 66 4.03 35.23 -41.10
N PRO A 67 4.23 33.92 -40.86
CA PRO A 67 5.20 33.46 -39.88
C PRO A 67 6.61 33.87 -40.31
N GLU A 68 7.34 34.52 -39.41
CA GLU A 68 8.78 34.73 -39.59
C GLU A 68 9.50 33.38 -39.70
N PRO A 69 10.57 33.27 -40.51
CA PRO A 69 11.34 32.05 -40.60
C PRO A 69 11.95 31.71 -39.23
N PRO A 70 11.91 30.43 -38.80
CA PRO A 70 12.42 30.05 -37.49
C PRO A 70 13.92 30.35 -37.40
N VAL A 71 14.29 31.19 -36.42
CA VAL A 71 15.69 31.44 -36.09
C VAL A 71 16.32 30.11 -35.70
N ALA A 72 17.41 29.73 -36.37
CA ALA A 72 18.06 28.44 -36.16
C ALA A 72 18.55 28.31 -34.70
N VAL A 73 17.88 27.46 -33.92
CA VAL A 73 18.33 27.11 -32.57
C VAL A 73 19.67 26.38 -32.70
N PRO A 74 20.74 26.83 -32.02
CA PRO A 74 22.04 26.18 -32.13
C PRO A 74 21.94 24.73 -31.61
N THR A 75 22.37 23.78 -32.42
CA THR A 75 22.41 22.36 -32.07
C THR A 75 23.27 22.18 -30.80
N PRO A 76 22.76 21.52 -29.75
CA PRO A 76 23.55 21.31 -28.54
C PRO A 76 24.80 20.52 -28.87
N THR A 77 25.97 21.08 -28.55
CA THR A 77 27.25 20.38 -28.70
C THR A 77 27.22 19.11 -27.85
N PRO A 78 27.56 17.93 -28.39
CA PRO A 78 27.50 16.69 -27.62
C PRO A 78 28.41 16.79 -26.39
N SER A 79 27.83 16.53 -25.21
CA SER A 79 28.59 16.45 -23.96
C SER A 79 29.68 15.39 -24.11
N PRO A 80 30.92 15.64 -23.62
CA PRO A 80 32.00 14.67 -23.72
C PRO A 80 31.59 13.34 -23.08
N VAL A 81 31.85 12.24 -23.79
CA VAL A 81 31.65 10.88 -23.27
C VAL A 81 32.54 10.73 -22.03
N PRO A 82 32.01 10.29 -20.88
CA PRO A 82 32.82 10.10 -19.68
C PRO A 82 33.92 9.07 -19.96
N THR A 83 35.17 9.46 -19.70
CA THR A 83 36.31 8.56 -19.79
C THR A 83 36.07 7.35 -18.86
N PRO A 84 36.21 6.10 -19.32
CA PRO A 84 35.98 4.94 -18.47
C PRO A 84 36.93 5.00 -17.27
N ILE A 85 36.36 4.95 -16.06
CA ILE A 85 37.13 4.82 -14.83
C ILE A 85 37.87 3.47 -14.91
N PRO A 86 39.19 3.42 -14.67
CA PRO A 86 39.94 2.18 -14.74
C PRO A 86 39.36 1.17 -13.75
N THR A 87 39.02 -0.01 -14.24
CA THR A 87 38.54 -1.13 -13.41
C THR A 87 39.60 -1.40 -12.32
N PRO A 88 39.22 -1.45 -11.03
CA PRO A 88 40.18 -1.79 -9.98
C PRO A 88 40.81 -3.15 -10.31
N THR A 89 42.14 -3.19 -10.30
CA THR A 89 42.89 -4.43 -10.45
C THR A 89 42.49 -5.37 -9.31
N PRO A 90 42.14 -6.64 -9.57
CA PRO A 90 41.76 -7.56 -8.51
C PRO A 90 42.90 -7.68 -7.50
N GLU A 91 42.55 -7.55 -6.22
CA GLU A 91 43.46 -7.80 -5.11
C GLU A 91 43.94 -9.26 -5.18
N PRO A 92 45.25 -9.54 -5.05
CA PRO A 92 45.77 -10.90 -5.21
C PRO A 92 45.12 -11.85 -4.20
N GLU A 93 44.65 -13.01 -4.68
CA GLU A 93 44.04 -14.02 -3.81
C GLU A 93 45.00 -14.40 -2.67
N PRO A 94 44.47 -14.54 -1.43
CA PRO A 94 45.28 -15.01 -0.32
C PRO A 94 45.81 -16.42 -0.62
N PRO A 95 47.08 -16.73 -0.29
CA PRO A 95 47.66 -18.02 -0.61
C PRO A 95 46.88 -19.15 0.05
N VAL A 96 46.44 -20.12 -0.76
CA VAL A 96 45.69 -21.29 -0.31
C VAL A 96 46.52 -22.01 0.76
N ALA A 97 45.96 -22.11 1.98
CA ALA A 97 46.62 -22.80 3.07
C ALA A 97 46.82 -24.27 2.72
N VAL A 98 48.08 -24.69 2.59
CA VAL A 98 48.42 -26.10 2.38
C VAL A 98 47.95 -26.90 3.61
N PRO A 99 47.10 -27.93 3.44
CA PRO A 99 46.63 -28.71 4.59
C PRO A 99 47.81 -29.41 5.25
N ALA A 100 47.86 -29.33 6.58
CA ALA A 100 48.89 -29.99 7.38
C ALA A 100 48.87 -31.51 7.15
N PRO A 101 50.02 -32.20 7.13
CA PRO A 101 50.09 -33.63 6.86
C PRO A 101 49.31 -34.42 7.92
N THR A 102 48.41 -35.29 7.46
CA THR A 102 47.62 -36.20 8.28
C THR A 102 48.55 -37.05 9.16
N PRO A 103 48.35 -37.12 10.49
CA PRO A 103 49.21 -37.92 11.36
C PRO A 103 49.11 -39.40 10.98
N THR A 104 50.25 -40.04 10.79
CA THR A 104 50.35 -41.47 10.49
C THR A 104 49.73 -42.29 11.64
N PRO A 105 48.84 -43.25 11.37
CA PRO A 105 48.24 -44.05 12.44
C PRO A 105 49.31 -44.85 13.18
N ILE A 106 49.39 -44.66 14.50
CA ILE A 106 50.25 -45.44 15.38
C ILE A 106 49.73 -46.89 15.38
N PRO A 107 50.58 -47.92 15.20
CA PRO A 107 50.13 -49.30 15.16
C PRO A 107 49.44 -49.70 16.47
N GLN A 108 48.22 -50.21 16.34
CA GLN A 108 47.40 -50.71 17.44
C GLN A 108 48.09 -51.90 18.13
N PRO A 109 48.17 -51.95 19.48
CA PRO A 109 48.72 -53.10 20.18
C PRO A 109 47.96 -54.39 19.85
N ALA A 110 48.70 -55.49 19.73
CA ALA A 110 48.11 -56.81 19.52
C ALA A 110 47.17 -57.17 20.70
N PRO A 111 46.00 -57.80 20.44
CA PRO A 111 45.11 -58.23 21.50
C PRO A 111 45.78 -59.32 22.36
N PRO A 112 45.60 -59.31 23.69
CA PRO A 112 46.06 -60.40 24.55
C PRO A 112 45.26 -61.68 24.31
N ASP A 113 45.88 -62.83 24.60
CA ASP A 113 45.27 -64.15 24.47
C ASP A 113 43.93 -64.30 25.22
N PRO A 114 42.95 -65.04 24.66
CA PRO A 114 41.65 -65.23 25.29
C PRO A 114 41.76 -66.17 26.50
N THR A 115 41.81 -65.59 27.69
CA THR A 115 41.52 -66.31 28.94
C THR A 115 40.06 -66.77 28.94
N THR A 116 39.80 -68.01 29.36
CA THR A 116 38.47 -68.62 29.30
C THR A 116 37.51 -67.98 30.29
N ILE A 117 36.63 -67.11 29.79
CA ILE A 117 35.52 -66.52 30.56
C ILE A 117 34.48 -67.61 30.85
N PRO A 118 34.00 -67.76 32.11
CA PRO A 118 32.95 -68.71 32.45
C PRO A 118 31.62 -68.34 31.78
N VAL A 119 30.85 -69.36 31.38
CA VAL A 119 29.57 -69.22 30.67
C VAL A 119 28.59 -68.35 31.47
N PRO A 120 28.05 -67.26 30.90
CA PRO A 120 27.07 -66.42 31.59
C PRO A 120 25.76 -67.18 31.79
N VAL A 121 25.24 -67.15 33.02
CA VAL A 121 23.89 -67.63 33.36
C VAL A 121 22.88 -66.73 32.64
N PRO A 122 21.82 -67.28 32.01
CA PRO A 122 20.84 -66.46 31.30
C PRO A 122 20.13 -65.49 32.25
N ILE A 123 20.37 -64.19 32.04
CA ILE A 123 19.61 -63.12 32.68
C ILE A 123 18.19 -63.16 32.10
N PRO A 124 17.12 -63.17 32.91
CA PRO A 124 15.77 -63.13 32.39
C PRO A 124 15.54 -61.85 31.59
N SER A 125 14.90 -61.98 30.42
CA SER A 125 14.55 -60.84 29.57
C SER A 125 13.81 -59.78 30.39
N PRO A 126 14.14 -58.48 30.24
CA PRO A 126 13.32 -57.44 30.83
C PRO A 126 11.88 -57.58 30.33
N SER A 127 10.93 -57.39 31.25
CA SER A 127 9.51 -57.26 30.91
C SER A 127 9.35 -56.10 29.92
N PRO A 128 8.49 -56.19 28.89
CA PRO A 128 8.26 -55.07 27.99
C PRO A 128 7.84 -53.84 28.77
N GLU A 129 8.55 -52.73 28.53
CA GLU A 129 8.24 -51.44 29.11
C GLU A 129 6.78 -51.08 28.75
N PRO A 130 5.96 -50.64 29.73
CA PRO A 130 4.55 -50.38 29.46
C PRO A 130 4.43 -49.31 28.36
N THR A 131 3.78 -49.68 27.26
CA THR A 131 3.53 -48.77 26.15
C THR A 131 2.90 -47.49 26.69
N PRO A 132 3.45 -46.29 26.38
CA PRO A 132 2.88 -45.03 26.83
C PRO A 132 1.39 -44.99 26.51
N PRO A 133 0.53 -44.56 27.46
CA PRO A 133 -0.90 -44.48 27.20
C PRO A 133 -1.14 -43.62 25.96
N ALA A 134 -2.00 -44.11 25.05
CA ALA A 134 -2.32 -43.41 23.82
C ALA A 134 -2.73 -41.95 24.13
N PRO A 135 -2.23 -40.95 23.38
CA PRO A 135 -2.49 -39.55 23.68
C PRO A 135 -3.99 -39.32 23.74
N THR A 136 -4.46 -38.81 24.89
CA THR A 136 -5.88 -38.58 25.12
C THR A 136 -6.41 -37.61 24.05
N PRO A 137 -7.51 -37.94 23.34
CA PRO A 137 -8.05 -37.05 22.33
C PRO A 137 -8.30 -35.64 22.91
N PRO A 138 -7.93 -34.57 22.19
CA PRO A 138 -8.20 -33.21 22.66
C PRO A 138 -9.71 -33.02 22.84
N LYS A 139 -10.13 -32.28 23.87
CA LYS A 139 -11.56 -32.03 24.07
C LYS A 139 -12.08 -31.17 22.91
N PRO A 140 -13.32 -31.37 22.41
CA PRO A 140 -13.86 -30.54 21.34
C PRO A 140 -13.81 -29.02 21.63
N GLN A 141 -13.91 -28.64 22.91
CA GLN A 141 -13.72 -27.26 23.36
C GLN A 141 -12.29 -26.74 23.16
N ASP A 142 -11.27 -27.56 23.42
CA ASP A 142 -9.86 -27.18 23.24
C ASP A 142 -9.54 -27.00 21.75
N VAL A 143 -10.14 -27.85 20.89
CA VAL A 143 -10.01 -27.75 19.43
C VAL A 143 -10.68 -26.49 18.88
N ALA A 144 -11.91 -26.17 19.34
CA ALA A 144 -12.60 -24.95 18.94
C ALA A 144 -11.86 -23.68 19.41
N ALA A 145 -11.30 -23.70 20.62
CA ALA A 145 -10.47 -22.61 21.13
C ALA A 145 -9.16 -22.46 20.34
N LEU A 146 -8.51 -23.57 19.95
CA LEU A 146 -7.30 -23.55 19.12
C LEU A 146 -7.57 -22.93 17.74
N LYS A 147 -8.67 -23.33 17.10
CA LYS A 147 -9.13 -22.76 15.83
C LYS A 147 -9.36 -21.25 15.95
N ALA A 148 -10.14 -20.83 16.95
CA ALA A 148 -10.43 -19.43 17.20
C ALA A 148 -9.16 -18.60 17.48
N ALA A 149 -8.20 -19.15 18.22
CA ALA A 149 -6.92 -18.48 18.46
C ALA A 149 -6.12 -18.31 17.17
N MET A 150 -5.96 -19.37 16.37
CA MET A 150 -5.22 -19.30 15.10
C MET A 150 -5.86 -18.34 14.07
N GLU A 151 -7.19 -18.30 13.99
CA GLU A 151 -7.92 -17.31 13.19
C GLU A 151 -7.71 -15.89 13.74
N GLY A 152 -7.77 -15.72 15.06
CA GLY A 152 -7.51 -14.45 15.75
C GLY A 152 -6.12 -13.87 15.50
N VAL A 153 -5.08 -14.70 15.39
CA VAL A 153 -3.73 -14.23 14.99
C VAL A 153 -3.78 -13.57 13.61
N ARG A 154 -4.42 -14.20 12.61
CA ARG A 154 -4.48 -13.64 11.25
C ARG A 154 -5.22 -12.31 11.20
N THR A 155 -6.35 -12.21 11.91
CA THR A 155 -7.09 -10.95 12.02
C THR A 155 -6.22 -9.85 12.63
N ALA A 156 -5.58 -10.14 13.78
CA ALA A 156 -4.73 -9.18 14.48
C ALA A 156 -3.53 -8.72 13.63
N LEU A 157 -2.89 -9.64 12.87
CA LEU A 157 -1.83 -9.29 11.91
C LEU A 157 -2.32 -8.37 10.78
N GLY A 158 -3.54 -8.60 10.27
CA GLY A 158 -4.17 -7.74 9.26
C GLY A 158 -4.55 -6.35 9.79
N GLU A 159 -4.86 -6.25 11.08
CA GLU A 159 -5.19 -5.00 11.78
C GLU A 159 -3.94 -4.26 12.31
N ARG A 160 -2.74 -4.82 12.15
CA ARG A 160 -1.46 -4.34 12.73
C ARG A 160 -1.45 -4.34 14.27
N ASP A 161 -2.26 -5.19 14.91
CA ASP A 161 -2.28 -5.41 16.36
C ASP A 161 -1.38 -6.60 16.73
N PHE A 162 -0.07 -6.34 16.83
CA PHE A 162 0.92 -7.37 17.16
C PHE A 162 0.80 -7.89 18.60
N ASP A 163 0.27 -7.10 19.53
CA ASP A 163 0.07 -7.52 20.92
C ASP A 163 -1.09 -8.53 21.03
N ALA A 164 -2.19 -8.30 20.30
CA ALA A 164 -3.26 -9.27 20.15
C ALA A 164 -2.78 -10.54 19.41
N ALA A 165 -2.02 -10.39 18.32
CA ALA A 165 -1.45 -11.52 17.59
C ALA A 165 -0.57 -12.42 18.49
N LEU A 166 0.34 -11.82 19.26
CA LEU A 166 1.20 -12.52 20.22
C LEU A 166 0.40 -13.20 21.35
N THR A 167 -0.68 -12.58 21.81
CA THR A 167 -1.59 -13.14 22.83
C THR A 167 -2.33 -14.38 22.30
N GLN A 168 -2.79 -14.33 21.05
CA GLN A 168 -3.44 -15.46 20.39
C GLN A 168 -2.46 -16.59 20.06
N LEU A 169 -1.22 -16.27 19.65
CA LEU A 169 -0.16 -17.28 19.44
C LEU A 169 0.13 -18.07 20.73
N LYS A 170 0.33 -17.39 21.87
CA LYS A 170 0.53 -18.04 23.19
C LYS A 170 -0.67 -18.91 23.59
N THR A 171 -1.88 -18.47 23.28
CA THR A 171 -3.11 -19.24 23.53
C THR A 171 -3.10 -20.51 22.69
N ALA A 172 -2.81 -20.41 21.39
CA ALA A 172 -2.69 -21.56 20.49
C ALA A 172 -1.59 -22.54 20.95
N GLU A 173 -0.39 -22.06 21.31
CA GLU A 173 0.70 -22.88 21.86
C GLU A 173 0.25 -23.75 23.04
N SER A 174 -0.55 -23.18 23.95
CA SER A 174 -1.07 -23.90 25.12
C SER A 174 -2.10 -24.98 24.78
N LEU A 175 -2.73 -24.91 23.61
CA LEU A 175 -3.83 -25.78 23.17
C LEU A 175 -3.42 -26.86 22.16
N VAL A 176 -2.34 -26.65 21.41
CA VAL A 176 -1.80 -27.61 20.44
C VAL A 176 -1.44 -28.96 21.10
N ARG A 177 -1.84 -30.08 20.49
CA ARG A 177 -1.53 -31.45 20.93
C ARG A 177 -0.91 -32.30 19.83
N THR A 178 -1.50 -32.31 18.63
CA THR A 178 -1.05 -33.15 17.50
C THR A 178 0.08 -32.50 16.71
N ASP A 179 0.85 -33.29 15.95
CA ASP A 179 1.93 -32.75 15.12
C ASP A 179 1.39 -31.91 13.94
N GLU A 180 0.19 -32.22 13.43
CA GLU A 180 -0.50 -31.35 12.47
C GLU A 180 -0.77 -29.96 13.07
N GLN A 181 -1.34 -29.92 14.29
CA GLN A 181 -1.62 -28.68 15.01
C GLN A 181 -0.34 -27.86 15.27
N LYS A 182 0.78 -28.53 15.62
CA LYS A 182 2.11 -27.88 15.74
C LYS A 182 2.53 -27.26 14.42
N GLN A 183 2.42 -28.00 13.31
CA GLN A 183 2.81 -27.51 11.99
C GLN A 183 1.96 -26.31 11.53
N LYS A 184 0.64 -26.30 11.77
CA LYS A 184 -0.22 -25.14 11.47
C LYS A 184 0.22 -23.91 12.28
N LEU A 185 0.61 -24.11 13.54
CA LEU A 185 1.07 -23.04 14.44
C LEU A 185 2.45 -22.49 14.04
N GLU A 186 3.41 -23.34 13.70
CA GLU A 186 4.75 -22.88 13.29
C GLU A 186 4.69 -22.11 11.96
N ARG A 187 3.84 -22.51 11.01
CA ARG A 187 3.56 -21.69 9.82
C ARG A 187 2.98 -20.32 10.19
N LEU A 188 2.07 -20.27 11.15
CA LEU A 188 1.44 -19.02 11.61
C LEU A 188 2.43 -18.10 12.34
N LYS A 189 3.41 -18.63 13.06
CA LYS A 189 4.54 -17.87 13.62
C LYS A 189 5.46 -17.30 12.54
N GLN A 190 5.72 -18.05 11.47
CA GLN A 190 6.47 -17.54 10.32
C GLN A 190 5.71 -16.40 9.62
N LEU A 191 4.38 -16.50 9.53
CA LEU A 191 3.54 -15.41 9.01
C LEU A 191 3.64 -14.15 9.89
N ASP A 192 3.52 -14.28 11.21
CA ASP A 192 3.74 -13.18 12.16
C ASP A 192 5.12 -12.52 11.97
N HIS A 193 6.18 -13.33 11.88
CA HIS A 193 7.54 -12.85 11.64
C HIS A 193 7.66 -12.00 10.36
N TYR A 194 7.17 -12.48 9.21
CA TYR A 194 7.27 -11.75 7.95
C TYR A 194 6.35 -10.53 7.87
N VAL A 195 5.20 -10.52 8.56
CA VAL A 195 4.36 -9.32 8.67
C VAL A 195 5.04 -8.26 9.55
N ASN A 196 5.65 -8.65 10.67
CA ASN A 196 6.44 -7.74 11.50
C ASN A 196 7.65 -7.18 10.72
N GLU A 197 8.35 -8.01 9.95
CA GLU A 197 9.45 -7.58 9.09
C GLU A 197 8.99 -6.59 8.00
N PHE A 198 7.83 -6.84 7.39
CA PHE A 198 7.24 -5.90 6.41
C PHE A 198 7.07 -4.51 7.02
N TRP A 199 6.42 -4.42 8.18
CA TRP A 199 6.17 -3.12 8.82
C TRP A 199 7.45 -2.46 9.33
N ARG A 200 8.43 -3.23 9.81
CA ARG A 200 9.77 -2.72 10.14
C ARG A 200 10.46 -2.13 8.90
N SER A 201 10.33 -2.78 7.74
CA SER A 201 10.88 -2.30 6.47
C SER A 201 10.20 -1.02 5.98
N VAL A 202 8.87 -0.91 6.17
CA VAL A 202 8.11 0.34 5.91
C VAL A 202 8.61 1.47 6.81
N ASP A 203 8.79 1.23 8.10
CA ASP A 203 9.28 2.24 9.05
C ASP A 203 10.72 2.67 8.77
N GLN A 204 11.56 1.77 8.27
CA GLN A 204 12.90 2.09 7.77
C GLN A 204 12.84 2.92 6.48
N ALA A 205 12.11 2.46 5.46
CA ALA A 205 11.93 3.15 4.19
C ALA A 205 11.37 4.57 4.37
N TYR A 206 10.45 4.76 5.32
CA TYR A 206 9.85 6.05 5.66
C TYR A 206 10.88 7.14 5.98
N VAL A 207 11.98 6.79 6.69
CA VAL A 207 13.07 7.72 7.04
C VAL A 207 13.81 8.24 5.80
N PHE A 208 13.81 7.45 4.72
CA PHE A 208 14.48 7.78 3.46
C PHE A 208 13.56 8.36 2.38
N LEU A 209 12.23 8.33 2.58
CA LEU A 209 11.28 8.99 1.69
C LEU A 209 11.59 10.49 1.55
N ARG A 210 11.34 11.04 0.36
CA ARG A 210 11.55 12.46 0.05
C ARG A 210 10.28 13.04 -0.58
N ALA A 211 10.04 14.33 -0.31
CA ALA A 211 9.08 15.11 -1.08
C ALA A 211 9.42 15.03 -2.58
N THR A 212 8.40 15.10 -3.44
CA THR A 212 8.42 14.90 -4.90
C THR A 212 8.67 13.46 -5.38
N GLN A 213 8.95 12.50 -4.50
CA GLN A 213 9.08 11.09 -4.89
C GLN A 213 7.74 10.51 -5.36
N THR A 214 7.72 9.80 -6.48
CA THR A 214 6.54 9.04 -6.93
C THR A 214 6.56 7.64 -6.34
N LEU A 215 5.41 7.17 -5.86
CA LEU A 215 5.20 5.81 -5.35
C LEU A 215 4.09 5.13 -6.18
N THR A 216 4.31 3.87 -6.54
CA THR A 216 3.36 3.10 -7.35
C THR A 216 2.43 2.29 -6.45
N THR A 217 1.15 2.63 -6.45
CA THR A 217 0.09 1.89 -5.72
C THR A 217 -0.70 1.00 -6.69
N ARG A 218 -1.53 0.09 -6.14
CA ARG A 218 -2.53 -0.66 -6.94
C ARG A 218 -3.54 0.25 -7.67
N SER A 219 -3.76 1.46 -7.17
CA SER A 219 -4.64 2.49 -7.75
C SER A 219 -3.94 3.41 -8.76
N GLY A 220 -2.67 3.18 -9.08
CA GLY A 220 -1.84 4.04 -9.91
C GLY A 220 -0.78 4.80 -9.10
N GLU A 221 -0.17 5.80 -9.73
CA GLU A 221 0.90 6.59 -9.12
C GLU A 221 0.36 7.64 -8.14
N ILE A 222 1.09 7.86 -7.05
CA ILE A 222 0.91 8.96 -6.11
C ILE A 222 2.23 9.69 -5.92
N SER A 223 2.20 10.99 -5.66
CA SER A 223 3.41 11.77 -5.37
C SER A 223 3.49 12.10 -3.89
N VAL A 224 4.63 11.86 -3.24
CA VAL A 224 4.90 12.35 -1.90
C VAL A 224 5.01 13.87 -1.96
N VAL A 225 4.19 14.58 -1.19
CA VAL A 225 4.18 16.05 -1.11
C VAL A 225 5.08 16.51 0.03
N ASP A 226 4.97 15.84 1.19
CA ASP A 226 5.74 16.15 2.39
C ASP A 226 5.86 14.90 3.29
N VAL A 227 6.94 14.82 4.07
CA VAL A 227 7.24 13.69 4.99
C VAL A 227 7.65 14.27 6.35
N GLY A 228 6.70 14.35 7.27
CA GLY A 228 6.94 14.75 8.66
C GLY A 228 7.23 13.56 9.58
N PRO A 229 7.61 13.80 10.85
CA PRO A 229 7.81 12.74 11.83
C PRO A 229 6.50 12.01 12.19
N GLU A 230 5.39 12.76 12.26
CA GLU A 230 4.07 12.27 12.70
C GLU A 230 3.14 11.86 11.54
N ALA A 231 3.37 12.37 10.32
CA ALA A 231 2.46 12.18 9.20
C ALA A 231 3.15 12.39 7.84
N ILE A 232 2.66 11.67 6.82
CA ILE A 232 3.02 11.86 5.42
C ILE A 232 1.87 12.53 4.66
N ILE A 233 2.19 13.47 3.78
CA ILE A 233 1.24 14.07 2.84
C ILE A 233 1.53 13.49 1.45
N VAL A 234 0.55 12.85 0.84
CA VAL A 234 0.64 12.33 -0.53
C VAL A 234 -0.40 12.98 -1.43
N ARG A 235 -0.10 13.13 -2.71
CA ARG A 235 -1.05 13.57 -3.73
C ARG A 235 -1.57 12.36 -4.50
N SER A 236 -2.88 12.16 -4.47
CA SER A 236 -3.58 11.11 -5.20
C SER A 236 -4.83 11.72 -5.88
N ALA A 237 -5.08 11.35 -7.13
CA ALA A 237 -6.20 11.88 -7.93
C ALA A 237 -6.34 13.43 -7.87
N GLY A 238 -5.21 14.15 -7.90
CA GLY A 238 -5.16 15.62 -7.83
C GLY A 238 -5.42 16.23 -6.45
N ARG A 239 -5.65 15.43 -5.40
CA ARG A 239 -5.89 15.89 -4.03
C ARG A 239 -4.73 15.53 -3.12
N ASN A 240 -4.36 16.44 -2.22
CA ASN A 240 -3.44 16.11 -1.13
C ASN A 240 -4.22 15.38 -0.03
N VAL A 241 -3.69 14.26 0.45
CA VAL A 241 -4.23 13.42 1.53
C VAL A 241 -3.13 13.24 2.57
N THR A 242 -3.46 13.46 3.84
CA THR A 242 -2.54 13.30 4.97
C THR A 242 -2.83 11.99 5.68
N PHE A 243 -1.79 11.17 5.89
CA PHE A 243 -1.85 9.95 6.67
C PHE A 243 -0.95 10.08 7.91
N PRO A 244 -1.49 9.93 9.14
CA PRO A 244 -0.67 9.74 10.33
C PRO A 244 0.26 8.54 10.15
N ARG A 245 1.48 8.61 10.68
CA ARG A 245 2.52 7.59 10.49
C ARG A 245 2.13 6.23 11.10
N ASP A 246 1.45 6.25 12.25
CA ASP A 246 0.86 5.07 12.89
C ASP A 246 -0.29 4.46 12.06
N LYS A 247 -0.96 5.27 11.22
CA LYS A 247 -2.16 4.91 10.44
C LYS A 247 -1.93 4.97 8.93
N ILE A 248 -0.72 4.66 8.47
CA ILE A 248 -0.42 4.45 7.05
C ILE A 248 -1.22 3.22 6.57
N PRO A 249 -2.11 3.36 5.57
CA PRO A 249 -2.88 2.21 5.05
C PRO A 249 -1.96 1.24 4.31
N SER A 250 -2.27 -0.05 4.36
CA SER A 250 -1.47 -1.13 3.76
C SER A 250 -1.12 -0.92 2.29
N GLY A 251 -2.03 -0.35 1.50
CA GLY A 251 -1.79 0.00 0.09
C GLY A 251 -0.70 1.08 -0.11
N LEU A 252 -0.58 2.03 0.82
CA LEU A 252 0.51 3.02 0.84
C LEU A 252 1.78 2.40 1.43
N ALA A 253 1.67 1.62 2.51
CA ALA A 253 2.79 0.90 3.11
C ALA A 253 3.49 0.00 2.08
N MET A 254 2.72 -0.76 1.29
CA MET A 254 3.24 -1.62 0.22
C MET A 254 3.93 -0.81 -0.90
N ALA A 255 3.42 0.38 -1.24
CA ALA A 255 4.08 1.25 -2.22
C ALA A 255 5.39 1.85 -1.69
N ILE A 256 5.44 2.21 -0.40
CA ILE A 256 6.66 2.65 0.30
C ILE A 256 7.70 1.52 0.34
N ALA A 257 7.29 0.32 0.76
CA ALA A 257 8.15 -0.85 0.84
C ALA A 257 8.68 -1.28 -0.54
N ASN A 258 7.84 -1.29 -1.57
CA ASN A 258 8.26 -1.65 -2.93
C ASN A 258 9.23 -0.64 -3.57
N GLY A 259 9.21 0.63 -3.14
CA GLY A 259 10.21 1.62 -3.55
C GLY A 259 11.55 1.49 -2.82
N TRP A 260 11.65 0.58 -1.84
CA TRP A 260 12.82 0.36 -0.99
C TRP A 260 13.43 -1.05 -1.14
N PHE A 261 12.58 -2.07 -1.26
CA PHE A 261 12.99 -3.44 -1.51
C PHE A 261 13.71 -3.56 -2.86
N ASN A 262 14.90 -4.18 -2.83
CA ASN A 262 15.62 -4.62 -4.02
C ASN A 262 14.99 -5.89 -4.62
N ASP A 263 15.56 -6.37 -5.72
CA ASP A 263 15.14 -7.59 -6.42
C ASP A 263 15.56 -8.89 -5.70
N ASP A 264 15.85 -8.84 -4.39
CA ASP A 264 16.12 -10.03 -3.59
C ASP A 264 14.83 -10.87 -3.46
N PRO A 265 14.82 -12.16 -3.88
CA PRO A 265 13.66 -13.03 -3.77
C PRO A 265 13.18 -13.26 -2.33
N ALA A 266 13.99 -12.99 -1.30
CA ALA A 266 13.55 -13.01 0.09
C ALA A 266 12.48 -11.94 0.38
N ASN A 267 12.53 -10.78 -0.29
CA ASN A 267 11.53 -9.72 -0.12
C ASN A 267 10.13 -10.15 -0.57
N ASP A 268 10.02 -11.15 -1.47
CA ASP A 268 8.74 -11.68 -1.91
C ASP A 268 8.04 -12.50 -0.81
N LEU A 269 8.78 -13.04 0.18
CA LEU A 269 8.20 -13.61 1.40
C LEU A 269 7.43 -12.52 2.17
N VAL A 270 8.12 -11.40 2.41
CA VAL A 270 7.68 -10.24 3.19
C VAL A 270 6.51 -9.53 2.51
N ARG A 271 6.59 -9.29 1.19
CA ARG A 271 5.49 -8.76 0.37
C ARG A 271 4.27 -9.68 0.41
N GLY A 272 4.47 -11.00 0.22
CA GLY A 272 3.38 -11.98 0.21
C GLY A 272 2.69 -12.14 1.57
N ALA A 273 3.44 -12.01 2.67
CA ALA A 273 2.89 -12.07 4.03
C ALA A 273 1.82 -10.99 4.28
N LEU A 274 2.09 -9.73 3.92
CA LEU A 274 1.08 -8.68 4.01
C LEU A 274 -0.11 -8.95 3.07
N GLN A 275 0.13 -9.40 1.83
CA GLN A 275 -0.94 -9.72 0.88
C GLN A 275 -1.88 -10.83 1.36
N LEU A 276 -1.45 -11.69 2.30
CA LEU A 276 -2.27 -12.76 2.89
C LEU A 276 -3.08 -12.30 4.11
N VAL A 277 -2.56 -11.39 4.94
CA VAL A 277 -3.26 -10.94 6.17
C VAL A 277 -4.09 -9.66 5.98
N ASP A 278 -3.73 -8.81 5.01
CA ASP A 278 -4.42 -7.55 4.78
C ASP A 278 -5.89 -7.77 4.35
N PRO A 279 -6.89 -7.09 4.95
CA PRO A 279 -8.30 -7.19 4.55
C PRO A 279 -8.60 -6.72 3.11
N GLN A 280 -7.67 -5.99 2.47
CA GLN A 280 -7.71 -5.64 1.05
C GLN A 280 -6.63 -6.39 0.25
N GLY A 281 -6.02 -7.41 0.85
CA GLY A 281 -4.94 -8.22 0.29
C GLY A 281 -5.41 -9.07 -0.87
N ARG A 282 -4.46 -9.82 -1.45
CA ARG A 282 -4.69 -10.72 -2.57
C ARG A 282 -3.95 -12.02 -2.31
N PRO A 283 -4.62 -13.05 -1.76
CA PRO A 283 -4.01 -14.36 -1.50
C PRO A 283 -3.41 -15.00 -2.75
N GLU A 284 -3.95 -14.70 -3.94
CA GLU A 284 -3.39 -15.09 -5.24
C GLU A 284 -2.05 -14.39 -5.56
N GLU A 285 -1.86 -13.15 -5.11
CA GLU A 285 -0.61 -12.40 -5.24
C GLU A 285 0.43 -12.92 -4.25
N ALA A 286 0.03 -13.21 -3.00
CA ALA A 286 0.88 -13.92 -2.04
C ALA A 286 1.37 -15.27 -2.61
N ARG A 287 0.48 -16.04 -3.26
CA ARG A 287 0.83 -17.29 -3.93
C ARG A 287 1.87 -17.07 -5.03
N ARG A 288 1.69 -16.05 -5.88
CA ARG A 288 2.62 -15.70 -6.96
C ARG A 288 4.00 -15.37 -6.42
N LEU A 289 4.08 -14.48 -5.44
CA LEU A 289 5.32 -14.02 -4.80
C LEU A 289 6.07 -15.18 -4.15
N TRP A 290 5.40 -16.03 -3.37
CA TRP A 290 6.04 -17.17 -2.73
C TRP A 290 6.42 -18.28 -3.73
N GLN A 291 5.67 -18.49 -4.81
CA GLN A 291 6.10 -19.38 -5.90
C GLN A 291 7.35 -18.86 -6.61
N GLN A 292 7.46 -17.55 -6.83
CA GLN A 292 8.63 -16.89 -7.39
C GLN A 292 9.86 -17.03 -6.48
N ALA A 293 9.73 -16.68 -5.20
CA ALA A 293 10.78 -16.85 -4.18
C ALA A 293 11.29 -18.30 -4.13
N ARG A 294 10.36 -19.28 -4.10
CA ARG A 294 10.70 -20.70 -4.13
C ARG A 294 11.43 -21.11 -5.41
N GLY A 295 10.99 -20.60 -6.57
CA GLY A 295 11.65 -20.83 -7.86
C GLY A 295 13.07 -20.26 -7.94
N ALA A 296 13.33 -19.19 -7.20
CA ALA A 296 14.65 -18.57 -7.05
C ALA A 296 15.53 -19.20 -5.95
N GLY A 297 15.04 -20.25 -5.25
CA GLY A 297 15.81 -21.01 -4.25
C GLY A 297 15.51 -20.68 -2.79
N VAL A 298 14.58 -19.78 -2.50
CA VAL A 298 14.17 -19.45 -1.11
C VAL A 298 13.31 -20.59 -0.54
N ALA A 299 13.86 -21.35 0.40
CA ALA A 299 13.27 -22.59 0.88
C ALA A 299 12.02 -22.35 1.76
N GLU A 300 12.04 -21.25 2.53
CA GLU A 300 11.01 -20.82 3.48
C GLU A 300 9.65 -20.63 2.81
N ALA A 301 9.65 -20.19 1.54
CA ALA A 301 8.46 -20.06 0.72
C ALA A 301 7.64 -21.37 0.62
N ALA A 302 8.30 -22.53 0.64
CA ALA A 302 7.61 -23.82 0.61
C ALA A 302 6.80 -24.08 1.89
N THR A 303 7.24 -23.54 3.03
CA THR A 303 6.55 -23.64 4.32
C THR A 303 5.42 -22.61 4.45
N LEU A 304 5.53 -21.46 3.78
CA LEU A 304 4.47 -20.45 3.74
C LEU A 304 3.31 -20.79 2.79
N LEU A 305 3.59 -21.37 1.61
CA LEU A 305 2.56 -21.65 0.58
C LEU A 305 1.28 -22.35 1.07
N PRO A 306 1.31 -23.32 2.00
CA PRO A 306 0.09 -23.90 2.58
C PRO A 306 -0.83 -22.90 3.26
N LEU A 307 -0.30 -21.83 3.89
CA LEU A 307 -1.08 -20.83 4.65
C LEU A 307 -2.18 -20.16 3.82
N ILE A 308 -2.07 -20.15 2.50
CA ILE A 308 -2.98 -19.45 1.60
C ILE A 308 -4.37 -20.11 1.58
N ASP A 309 -4.39 -21.45 1.60
CA ASP A 309 -5.63 -22.26 1.62
C ASP A 309 -5.88 -22.89 3.01
N GLU A 310 -4.99 -22.63 3.97
CA GLU A 310 -4.98 -23.28 5.28
C GLU A 310 -6.21 -22.92 6.12
N LYS A 311 -7.07 -23.91 6.30
CA LYS A 311 -8.15 -23.88 7.27
C LYS A 311 -7.70 -24.56 8.56
N TYR A 312 -8.03 -23.93 9.68
CA TYR A 312 -7.79 -24.44 11.02
C TYR A 312 -8.88 -25.43 11.47
N ASP A 313 -9.33 -26.25 10.52
CA ASP A 313 -10.16 -27.43 10.77
C ASP A 313 -9.24 -28.56 11.28
N PHE A 314 -9.69 -29.32 12.27
CA PHE A 314 -8.93 -30.33 13.02
C PHE A 314 -9.84 -31.48 13.46
#